data_AF-A0A1G7NHH5-F1
#
_entry.id   AF-A0A1G7NHH5-F1
#
_cell.length_a   1.000
_cell.length_b   1.000
_cell.length_c   1.000
_cell.angle_alpha   90.00
_cell.angle_beta   90.00
_cell.angle_gamma   90.00
#
_symmetry.space_group_name_H-M   'P 1'
#
loop_
_entity.id
_entity.type
_entity.pdbx_description
1 polymer ?
#
loop_
_entity_poly.entity_id
_entity_poly.type
_entity_poly.pdbx_seq_one_letter_code
_entity_poly.pdbx_strand_id
1 'polypeptide(L)'
;MRQVHSGDRQGVGTAAPVDPTPVPPAGSLASLDREMHRVVAHIGRRLLLANVATNTIFLVQEGARGDLRLPTRKVWIDLVEAGRAEVVRSDAPVEEPAESSAAKVSLQCDMLDAAGVPLGAKAMDIWLHRHWTSDLIARWGPHDSVHTPRFWRRERRREATR
;
A
#
# COMPACT_ATOMS: atom_id res chain seq x y z
N MET A 1 4.49 -33.99 61.89
CA MET A 1 3.66 -33.78 60.69
C MET A 1 3.76 -32.31 60.27
N ARG A 2 4.54 -32.03 59.22
CA ARG A 2 4.45 -30.80 58.39
C ARG A 2 4.86 -31.20 56.96
N GLN A 3 3.96 -30.93 56.02
CA GLN A 3 4.16 -31.01 54.57
C GLN A 3 5.15 -29.94 54.10
N VAL A 4 5.80 -30.20 52.96
CA VAL A 4 6.00 -29.34 51.74
C VAL A 4 7.34 -29.73 51.09
N HIS A 5 7.55 -29.82 49.77
CA HIS A 5 6.72 -29.81 48.56
C HIS A 5 7.63 -30.28 47.41
N SER A 6 7.03 -30.93 46.41
CA SER A 6 7.64 -31.26 45.12
C SER A 6 8.35 -30.07 44.49
N GLY A 7 9.62 -30.24 44.16
CA GLY A 7 10.34 -29.34 43.27
C GLY A 7 10.14 -29.78 41.82
N ASP A 8 9.09 -29.27 41.18
CA ASP A 8 8.94 -29.30 39.72
C ASP A 8 10.07 -28.48 39.08
N ARG A 9 11.01 -29.15 38.40
CA ARG A 9 11.94 -28.50 37.48
C ARG A 9 11.20 -28.24 36.18
N GLN A 10 10.61 -27.05 36.05
CA GLN A 10 10.14 -26.55 34.77
C GLN A 10 11.34 -26.39 33.83
N GLY A 11 11.29 -27.12 32.71
CA GLY A 11 12.24 -27.00 31.62
C GLY A 11 12.25 -25.57 31.09
N VAL A 12 13.45 -24.98 31.05
CA VAL A 12 13.70 -23.74 30.36
C VAL A 12 13.51 -24.01 28.87
N GLY A 13 12.34 -23.61 28.35
CA GLY A 13 12.07 -23.60 26.92
C GLY A 13 13.06 -22.67 26.25
N THR A 14 13.98 -23.24 25.48
CA THR A 14 14.86 -22.50 24.57
C THR A 14 13.97 -21.76 23.58
N ALA A 15 13.73 -20.47 23.82
CA ALA A 15 13.08 -19.62 22.85
C ALA A 15 13.94 -19.65 21.57
N ALA A 16 13.32 -20.09 20.47
CA ALA A 16 13.95 -20.04 19.17
C ALA A 16 14.43 -18.60 18.89
N PRO A 17 15.59 -18.42 18.22
CA PRO A 17 16.07 -17.09 17.86
C PRO A 17 14.99 -16.39 17.05
N VAL A 18 14.44 -15.31 17.60
CA VAL A 18 13.49 -14.44 16.91
C VAL A 18 14.29 -13.78 15.79
N ASP A 19 13.99 -14.18 14.55
CA ASP A 19 14.53 -13.58 13.33
C ASP A 19 14.47 -12.04 13.44
N PRO A 20 15.51 -11.30 13.02
CA PRO A 20 15.53 -9.85 13.16
C PRO A 20 14.33 -9.28 12.42
N THR A 21 13.40 -8.71 13.18
CA THR A 21 12.06 -8.34 12.71
C THR A 21 12.15 -7.55 11.41
N PRO A 22 11.83 -8.16 10.26
CA PRO A 22 12.09 -7.51 8.99
C PRO A 22 11.04 -6.43 8.80
N VAL A 23 11.50 -5.23 8.48
CA VAL A 23 10.61 -4.15 8.04
C VAL A 23 9.75 -4.67 6.90
N PRO A 24 8.43 -4.53 6.96
CA PRO A 24 7.55 -5.12 5.97
C PRO A 24 7.77 -4.46 4.60
N PRO A 25 7.89 -5.24 3.51
CA PRO A 25 8.07 -4.70 2.16
C PRO A 25 6.80 -3.99 1.68
N ALA A 26 6.92 -3.11 0.67
CA ALA A 26 5.75 -2.55 0.01
C ALA A 26 4.83 -3.65 -0.54
N GLY A 27 3.52 -3.41 -0.51
CA GLY A 27 2.48 -4.38 -0.87
C GLY A 27 2.07 -5.34 0.25
N SER A 28 2.88 -5.51 1.30
CA SER A 28 2.56 -6.42 2.40
C SER A 28 1.50 -5.86 3.36
N LEU A 29 0.88 -6.77 4.14
CA LEU A 29 -0.04 -6.42 5.21
C LEU A 29 0.68 -6.39 6.56
N ALA A 30 0.25 -5.45 7.39
CA ALA A 30 0.77 -5.19 8.72
C ALA A 30 -0.43 -5.02 9.67
N SER A 31 -0.41 -5.70 10.80
CA SER A 31 -1.35 -5.44 11.89
C SER A 31 -0.70 -4.44 12.85
N LEU A 32 -1.43 -3.38 13.20
CA LEU A 32 -1.00 -2.35 14.14
C LEU A 32 -2.16 -2.06 15.09
N ASP A 33 -1.95 -2.24 16.39
CA ASP A 33 -2.99 -2.07 17.42
C ASP A 33 -4.30 -2.80 17.06
N ARG A 34 -4.18 -4.00 16.44
CA ARG A 34 -5.28 -4.85 15.94
C ARG A 34 -6.00 -4.33 14.70
N GLU A 35 -5.53 -3.25 14.10
CA GLU A 35 -6.01 -2.75 12.83
C GLU A 35 -5.10 -3.17 11.66
N MET A 36 -5.73 -3.60 10.57
CA MET A 36 -5.02 -4.02 9.38
C MET A 36 -4.61 -2.82 8.52
N HIS A 37 -3.34 -2.78 8.17
CA HIS A 37 -2.71 -1.78 7.33
C HIS A 37 -2.01 -2.45 6.15
N ARG A 38 -1.99 -1.78 5.01
CA ARG A 38 -1.16 -2.12 3.85
C ARG A 38 0.06 -1.22 3.83
N VAL A 39 1.25 -1.81 3.66
CA VAL A 39 2.45 -1.04 3.34
C VAL A 39 2.35 -0.57 1.91
N VAL A 40 2.14 0.72 1.69
CA VAL A 40 2.01 1.29 0.35
C VAL A 40 3.38 1.50 -0.28
N ALA A 41 4.29 2.13 0.45
CA ALA A 41 5.63 2.47 -0.05
C ALA A 41 6.62 2.73 1.09
N HIS A 42 7.90 2.76 0.75
CA HIS A 42 8.97 3.26 1.63
C HIS A 42 9.44 4.62 1.10
N ILE A 43 9.27 5.68 1.90
CA ILE A 43 9.65 7.04 1.53
C ILE A 43 10.86 7.44 2.37
N GLY A 44 12.05 7.31 1.79
CA GLY A 44 13.31 7.48 2.51
C GLY A 44 13.43 6.49 3.69
N ARG A 45 13.47 6.99 4.92
CA ARG A 45 13.53 6.17 6.16
C ARG A 45 12.17 5.96 6.83
N ARG A 46 11.08 6.28 6.15
CA ARG A 46 9.72 6.25 6.68
C ARG A 46 8.84 5.27 5.91
N LEU A 47 7.85 4.71 6.60
CA LEU A 47 6.88 3.79 6.03
C LEU A 47 5.58 4.53 5.73
N LEU A 48 5.07 4.39 4.51
CA LEU A 48 3.72 4.79 4.16
C LEU A 48 2.79 3.60 4.38
N LEU A 49 1.96 3.67 5.42
CA LEU A 49 0.99 2.65 5.77
C LEU A 49 -0.42 3.21 5.57
N ALA A 50 -1.29 2.45 4.91
CA ALA A 50 -2.70 2.80 4.73
C ALA A 50 -3.58 1.78 5.45
N ASN A 51 -4.48 2.23 6.31
CA ASN A 51 -5.48 1.37 6.95
C ASN A 51 -6.37 0.74 5.86
N VAL A 52 -6.53 -0.59 5.88
CA VAL A 52 -7.21 -1.33 4.81
C VAL A 52 -8.71 -1.01 4.76
N ALA A 53 -9.35 -0.76 5.90
CA ALA A 53 -10.79 -0.51 5.98
C ALA A 53 -11.15 0.93 5.58
N THR A 54 -10.33 1.90 5.98
CA THR A 54 -10.64 3.34 5.80
C THR A 54 -9.82 4.02 4.71
N ASN A 55 -8.78 3.35 4.21
CA ASN A 55 -7.78 3.91 3.30
C ASN A 55 -7.04 5.16 3.87
N THR A 56 -7.05 5.32 5.19
CA THR A 56 -6.39 6.45 5.88
C THR A 56 -4.91 6.17 6.06
N ILE A 57 -4.07 7.20 5.87
CA ILE A 57 -2.63 7.09 6.11
C ILE A 57 -2.33 7.11 7.61
N PHE A 58 -1.58 6.14 8.09
CA PHE A 58 -1.10 6.11 9.47
C PHE A 58 0.06 7.10 9.67
N LEU A 59 -0.08 7.97 10.66
CA LEU A 59 0.88 9.00 11.04
C LEU A 59 1.16 8.90 12.53
N VAL A 60 2.38 9.26 12.92
CA VAL A 60 2.81 9.38 14.32
C VAL A 60 3.12 10.82 14.65
N GLN A 61 2.84 11.23 15.89
CA GLN A 61 3.26 12.53 16.40
C GLN A 61 4.77 12.51 16.66
N GLU A 62 5.48 13.50 16.12
CA GLU A 62 6.93 13.63 16.25
C GLU A 62 7.33 15.08 16.59
N GLY A 63 8.39 15.22 17.39
CA GLY A 63 8.94 16.52 17.79
C GLY A 63 8.16 17.22 18.91
N ALA A 64 8.76 18.27 19.47
CA ALA A 64 8.20 19.01 20.62
C ALA A 64 6.87 19.73 20.32
N ARG A 65 6.52 19.88 19.03
CA ARG A 65 5.27 20.51 18.58
C ARG A 65 4.17 19.51 18.25
N GLY A 66 4.44 18.20 18.33
CA GLY A 66 3.46 17.16 18.04
C GLY A 66 3.08 17.04 16.55
N ASP A 67 4.00 17.38 15.65
CA ASP A 67 3.74 17.34 14.21
C ASP A 67 3.47 15.89 13.75
N LEU A 68 2.42 15.67 12.96
CA LEU A 68 2.15 14.36 12.38
C LEU A 68 3.09 14.07 11.19
N ARG A 69 3.71 12.89 11.20
CA ARG A 69 4.63 12.40 10.17
C ARG A 69 4.45 10.91 9.93
N LEU A 70 4.91 10.41 8.78
CA LEU A 70 4.97 8.97 8.54
C LEU A 70 5.87 8.28 9.58
N PRO A 71 5.50 7.10 10.10
CA PRO A 71 6.34 6.39 11.06
C PRO A 71 7.73 6.10 10.46
N THR A 72 8.76 6.29 11.26
CA THR A 72 10.11 5.90 10.85
C THR A 72 10.27 4.38 10.95
N ARG A 73 11.28 3.84 10.27
CA ARG A 73 11.69 2.43 10.46
C ARG A 73 11.93 2.07 11.93
N LYS A 74 12.52 2.99 12.70
CA LYS A 74 12.77 2.80 14.13
C LYS A 74 11.46 2.66 14.90
N VAL A 75 10.49 3.55 14.66
CA VAL A 75 9.17 3.48 15.32
C VAL A 75 8.47 2.16 15.03
N TRP A 76 8.57 1.66 13.79
CA TRP A 76 8.03 0.34 13.46
C TRP A 76 8.67 -0.77 14.30
N ILE A 77 10.00 -0.80 14.38
CA ILE A 77 10.72 -1.80 15.19
C ILE A 77 10.30 -1.70 16.66
N ASP A 78 10.29 -0.49 17.22
CA ASP A 78 9.90 -0.25 18.61
C ASP A 78 8.44 -0.75 18.88
N LEU A 79 7.53 -0.60 17.91
CA LEU A 79 6.14 -1.11 17.99
C LEU A 79 6.06 -2.64 17.93
N VAL A 80 6.89 -3.29 17.10
CA VAL A 80 6.91 -4.76 17.04
C VAL A 80 7.53 -5.34 18.31
N GLU A 81 8.61 -4.76 18.81
CA GLU A 81 9.22 -5.14 20.10
C GLU A 81 8.23 -5.01 21.26
N ALA A 82 7.35 -4.00 21.21
CA ALA A 82 6.27 -3.80 22.16
C ALA A 82 5.06 -4.74 21.96
N GLY A 83 5.07 -5.62 20.94
CA GLY A 83 3.95 -6.51 20.60
C GLY A 83 2.72 -5.79 20.08
N ARG A 84 2.86 -4.53 19.64
CA ARG A 84 1.78 -3.69 19.11
C ARG A 84 1.68 -3.72 17.60
N ALA A 85 2.71 -4.21 16.93
CA ALA A 85 2.74 -4.37 15.49
C ALA A 85 3.25 -5.76 15.11
N GLU A 86 2.73 -6.31 14.02
CA GLU A 86 3.20 -7.56 13.43
C GLU A 86 3.05 -7.52 11.91
N VAL A 87 3.94 -8.22 11.20
CA VAL A 87 3.82 -8.41 9.76
C VAL A 87 2.91 -9.60 9.52
N VAL A 88 1.76 -9.36 8.90
CA VAL A 88 0.81 -10.41 8.56
C VAL A 88 1.19 -10.93 7.18
N ARG A 89 1.81 -12.12 7.16
CA ARG A 89 2.03 -12.84 5.90
C ARG A 89 0.67 -13.33 5.40
N SER A 90 0.16 -12.66 4.37
CA SER A 90 -1.03 -13.12 3.67
C SER A 90 -0.60 -14.20 2.67
N ASP A 91 -1.01 -15.45 2.91
CA ASP A 91 -0.98 -16.50 1.89
C ASP A 91 -2.09 -16.31 0.84
N ALA A 92 -3.08 -15.45 1.14
CA ALA A 92 -4.05 -15.04 0.15
C ALA A 92 -3.36 -14.17 -0.90
N PRO A 93 -3.62 -14.41 -2.20
CA PRO A 93 -3.10 -13.56 -3.26
C PRO A 93 -3.53 -12.14 -2.94
N VAL A 94 -2.55 -11.30 -2.63
CA VAL A 94 -2.75 -9.87 -2.51
C VAL A 94 -3.23 -9.43 -3.88
N GLU A 95 -4.53 -9.12 -4.04
CA GLU A 95 -4.99 -8.39 -5.21
C GLU A 95 -4.04 -7.21 -5.39
N GLU A 96 -3.37 -7.21 -6.54
CA GLU A 96 -2.17 -6.42 -6.75
C GLU A 96 -2.41 -4.95 -6.34
N PRO A 97 -1.41 -4.31 -5.71
CA PRO A 97 -1.57 -2.96 -5.20
C PRO A 97 -1.92 -1.96 -6.30
N ALA A 98 -2.44 -0.80 -5.89
CA ALA A 98 -2.84 0.35 -6.70
C ALA A 98 -1.87 0.82 -7.81
N GLU A 99 -0.70 0.22 -7.96
CA GLU A 99 0.12 0.28 -9.17
C GLU A 99 -0.67 -0.12 -10.42
N SER A 100 -1.62 -1.06 -10.34
CA SER A 100 -2.45 -1.42 -11.50
C SER A 100 -3.35 -0.27 -11.96
N SER A 101 -3.86 0.56 -11.03
CA SER A 101 -4.78 1.65 -11.35
C SER A 101 -4.07 2.82 -12.01
N ALA A 102 -2.94 3.26 -11.44
CA ALA A 102 -2.15 4.35 -12.03
C ALA A 102 -1.52 3.92 -13.38
N ALA A 103 -1.02 2.69 -13.48
CA ALA A 103 -0.47 2.15 -14.73
C ALA A 103 -1.56 2.02 -15.81
N LYS A 104 -2.75 1.56 -15.45
CA LYS A 104 -3.90 1.49 -16.37
C LYS A 104 -4.33 2.87 -16.88
N VAL A 105 -4.43 3.86 -15.98
CA VAL A 105 -4.75 5.24 -16.37
C VAL A 105 -3.64 5.83 -17.24
N SER A 106 -2.36 5.56 -16.95
CA SER A 106 -1.24 5.98 -17.80
C SER A 106 -1.35 5.37 -19.20
N LEU A 107 -1.58 4.06 -19.29
CA LEU A 107 -1.76 3.36 -20.57
C LEU A 107 -2.91 3.96 -21.39
N GLN A 108 -4.07 4.23 -20.77
CA GLN A 108 -5.18 4.91 -21.44
C GLN A 108 -4.78 6.30 -21.97
N CYS A 109 -4.02 7.07 -21.19
CA CYS A 109 -3.51 8.37 -21.64
C CYS A 109 -2.56 8.22 -22.83
N ASP A 110 -1.61 7.29 -22.76
CA ASP A 110 -0.60 7.06 -23.79
C ASP A 110 -1.24 6.58 -25.10
N MET A 111 -2.25 5.70 -25.02
CA MET A 111 -3.05 5.26 -26.16
C MET A 111 -3.82 6.43 -26.82
N LEU A 112 -4.46 7.29 -26.03
CA LEU A 112 -5.19 8.45 -26.53
C LEU A 112 -4.25 9.50 -27.15
N ASP A 113 -3.07 9.71 -26.56
CA ASP A 113 -2.06 10.64 -27.06
C ASP A 113 -1.44 10.12 -28.36
N ALA A 114 -1.07 8.83 -28.42
CA ALA A 114 -0.55 8.18 -29.63
C ALA A 114 -1.55 8.21 -30.80
N ALA A 115 -2.85 8.09 -30.50
CA ALA A 115 -3.92 8.19 -31.49
C ALA A 115 -4.34 9.64 -31.80
N GLY A 116 -3.72 10.65 -31.19
CA GLY A 116 -4.03 12.06 -31.42
C GLY A 116 -5.44 12.47 -30.97
N VAL A 117 -6.05 11.74 -30.03
CA VAL A 117 -7.45 11.99 -29.61
C VAL A 117 -7.53 13.30 -28.82
N PRO A 118 -8.41 14.24 -29.18
CA PRO A 118 -8.53 15.52 -28.47
C PRO A 118 -9.04 15.33 -27.02
N LEU A 119 -8.82 16.34 -26.17
CA LEU A 119 -9.24 16.36 -24.75
C LEU A 119 -10.78 16.46 -24.51
N GLY A 120 -11.58 16.04 -25.49
CA GLY A 120 -13.04 16.03 -25.40
C GLY A 120 -13.54 14.71 -24.81
N ALA A 121 -14.37 14.78 -23.76
CA ALA A 121 -14.90 13.58 -23.09
C ALA A 121 -15.56 12.60 -24.07
N LYS A 122 -16.43 13.10 -24.96
CA LYS A 122 -17.10 12.28 -25.99
C LYS A 122 -16.12 11.62 -26.97
N ALA A 123 -15.09 12.35 -27.42
CA ALA A 123 -14.11 11.82 -28.36
C ALA A 123 -13.26 10.71 -27.71
N MET A 124 -12.83 10.93 -26.47
CA MET A 124 -12.09 9.93 -25.69
C MET A 124 -12.93 8.70 -25.40
N ASP A 125 -14.21 8.88 -25.04
CA ASP A 125 -15.12 7.80 -24.69
C ASP A 125 -15.38 6.86 -25.86
N ILE A 126 -15.74 7.44 -27.02
CA ILE A 126 -15.92 6.70 -28.27
C ILE A 126 -14.65 5.92 -28.64
N TRP A 127 -13.48 6.55 -28.47
CA TRP A 127 -12.22 5.91 -28.83
C TRP A 127 -11.87 4.75 -27.88
N LEU A 128 -11.97 4.96 -26.56
CA LEU A 128 -11.70 3.91 -25.58
C LEU A 128 -12.66 2.73 -25.76
N HIS A 129 -13.97 2.97 -25.93
CA HIS A 129 -14.90 1.88 -26.19
C HIS A 129 -14.57 1.07 -27.45
N ARG A 130 -14.00 1.70 -28.48
CA ARG A 130 -13.63 1.04 -29.73
C ARG A 130 -12.30 0.30 -29.67
N HIS A 131 -11.34 0.81 -28.90
CA HIS A 131 -9.95 0.36 -28.91
C HIS A 131 -9.49 -0.32 -27.62
N TRP A 132 -10.34 -0.34 -26.58
CA TRP A 132 -10.12 -1.14 -25.38
C TRP A 132 -10.54 -2.59 -25.63
N THR A 133 -9.64 -3.33 -26.26
CA THR A 133 -9.87 -4.69 -26.74
C THR A 133 -10.14 -5.68 -25.60
N SER A 134 -10.68 -6.85 -25.96
CA SER A 134 -10.88 -7.96 -25.02
C SER A 134 -9.60 -8.37 -24.30
N ASP A 135 -8.45 -8.32 -24.96
CA ASP A 135 -7.14 -8.62 -24.35
C ASP A 135 -6.76 -7.58 -23.28
N LEU A 136 -7.04 -6.30 -23.55
CA LEU A 136 -6.83 -5.24 -22.55
C LEU A 136 -7.80 -5.37 -21.38
N ILE A 137 -9.05 -5.76 -21.64
CA ILE A 137 -10.04 -6.04 -20.60
C ILE A 137 -9.61 -7.25 -19.75
N ALA A 138 -9.11 -8.32 -20.36
CA ALA A 138 -8.64 -9.50 -19.64
C ALA A 138 -7.43 -9.16 -18.75
N ARG A 139 -6.56 -8.25 -19.20
CA ARG A 139 -5.34 -7.87 -18.48
C ARG A 139 -5.53 -6.78 -17.43
N TRP A 140 -6.39 -5.80 -17.70
CA TRP A 140 -6.51 -4.58 -16.90
C TRP A 140 -7.93 -4.31 -16.38
N GLY A 141 -8.91 -5.12 -16.77
CA GLY A 141 -10.33 -4.88 -16.54
C GLY A 141 -10.92 -3.83 -17.51
N PRO A 142 -12.19 -3.45 -17.30
CA PRO A 142 -12.83 -2.38 -18.05
C PRO A 142 -12.03 -1.07 -17.98
N HIS A 143 -12.09 -0.27 -19.05
CA HIS A 143 -11.48 1.06 -19.05
C HIS A 143 -12.12 1.95 -17.98
N ASP A 144 -11.36 2.93 -17.50
CA ASP A 144 -11.88 3.88 -16.52
C ASP A 144 -12.85 4.86 -17.16
N SER A 145 -13.58 5.59 -16.32
CA SER A 145 -14.34 6.75 -16.76
C SER A 145 -13.41 7.78 -17.39
N VAL A 146 -13.78 8.31 -18.56
CA VAL A 146 -13.00 9.31 -19.31
C VAL A 146 -12.62 10.56 -18.51
N HIS A 147 -13.32 10.85 -17.40
CA HIS A 147 -12.97 11.94 -16.50
C HIS A 147 -11.58 11.76 -15.89
N THR A 148 -11.19 10.53 -15.55
CA THR A 148 -9.88 10.23 -14.93
C THR A 148 -8.73 10.44 -15.93
N PRO A 149 -8.66 9.80 -17.11
CA PRO A 149 -7.62 10.08 -18.10
C PRO A 149 -7.63 11.55 -18.57
N ARG A 150 -8.80 12.20 -18.66
CA ARG A 150 -8.87 13.61 -19.07
C ARG A 150 -8.22 14.53 -18.04
N PHE A 151 -8.46 14.30 -16.75
CA PHE A 151 -7.80 15.05 -15.68
C PHE A 151 -6.28 14.87 -15.74
N TRP A 152 -5.81 13.63 -15.85
CA TRP A 152 -4.38 13.30 -15.92
C TRP A 152 -3.69 13.90 -17.15
N ARG A 153 -4.28 13.78 -18.34
CA ARG A 153 -3.75 14.41 -19.57
C ARG A 153 -3.68 15.94 -19.47
N ARG A 154 -4.61 16.58 -18.76
CA ARG A 154 -4.58 18.02 -18.52
C ARG A 154 -3.42 18.43 -17.61
N GLU A 155 -3.18 17.69 -16.53
CA GLU A 155 -2.06 17.96 -15.62
C GLU A 155 -0.70 17.74 -16.33
N ARG A 156 -0.54 16.64 -17.09
CA ARG A 156 0.68 16.38 -17.89
C ARG A 156 1.04 17.55 -18.82
N ARG A 157 0.04 18.15 -19.49
CA ARG A 157 0.25 19.30 -20.39
C ARG A 157 0.63 20.58 -19.65
N ARG A 158 0.11 20.79 -18.43
CA ARG A 158 0.44 21.96 -17.60
C ARG A 158 1.89 21.89 -17.14
N GLU A 159 2.37 20.72 -16.76
CA GLU A 159 3.76 20.50 -16.37
C GLU A 159 4.72 20.71 -17.55
N ALA A 160 4.38 20.21 -18.74
CA ALA A 160 5.21 20.38 -19.93
C ALA A 160 5.36 21.84 -20.42
N THR A 161 4.50 22.75 -19.94
CA THR A 161 4.52 24.18 -20.33
C THR A 161 5.18 25.07 -19.27
N ARG A 162 5.58 24.52 -18.11
CA ARG A 162 6.30 25.24 -17.05
C ARG A 162 7.80 25.10 -17.21
#